data_AF-A0A3D6ERF3-F1
#
_entry.id   AF-A0A3D6ERF3-F1
#
_cell.length_a   1.000
_cell.length_b   1.000
_cell.length_c   1.000
_cell.angle_alpha   90.00
_cell.angle_beta   90.00
_cell.angle_gamma   90.00
#
_symmetry.space_group_name_H-M   'P 1'
#
loop_
_entity.id
_entity.type
_entity.pdbx_description
1 polymer ?
#
loop_
_entity_poly.entity_id
_entity_poly.type
_entity_poly.pdbx_seq_one_letter_code
_entity_poly.pdbx_strand_id
1 'polypeptide(L)'
;MYSEELTPNKNSKDSASQNLAFLQNFGMLGEWANLEVKLILRNKRTRSLLMLSAFFLFYGLIFYTNKTYTESLPGFLLFVAIFITGIFMINYGQFLFSWQSNHFDFTLTRPVSLAQVVESKYWLLCGITVICFVLSIPYVYFGWKILLTHLAAALFNIGINVFVIMNLAMWNPKKIDLTKSSMMNHQGVGAAQWIMGIPVLLSPYLFYLPFSIAGYANWGIIAVGVVGIIGLVFRTKLLSLTTKRLQERRYAIAAGFRKD
;
A
#
# COMPACT_ATOMS: atom_id res chain seq x y z
N MET A 1 27.42 -9.72 2.69
CA MET A 1 28.01 -8.42 3.08
C MET A 1 28.92 -8.04 1.93
N TYR A 2 28.63 -6.95 1.23
CA TYR A 2 29.37 -6.57 0.03
C TYR A 2 30.71 -5.96 0.43
N SER A 3 31.78 -6.46 -0.17
CA SER A 3 33.19 -6.16 0.08
C SER A 3 33.66 -4.80 -0.47
N GLU A 4 32.75 -3.84 -0.64
CA GLU A 4 33.06 -2.52 -1.19
C GLU A 4 33.16 -1.41 -0.13
N GLU A 5 32.89 -1.70 1.15
CA GLU A 5 32.90 -0.69 2.22
C GLU A 5 34.28 -0.46 2.89
N LEU A 6 35.38 -1.03 2.36
CA LEU A 6 36.70 -1.01 3.01
C LEU A 6 37.74 -0.03 2.42
N THR A 7 37.33 0.98 1.66
CA THR A 7 38.25 2.04 1.21
C THR A 7 37.87 3.41 1.80
N PRO A 8 38.66 3.95 2.75
CA PRO A 8 38.42 5.28 3.27
C PRO A 8 39.13 6.28 2.35
N ASN A 9 38.41 6.86 1.38
CA ASN A 9 38.88 8.10 0.78
C ASN A 9 37.76 9.12 0.53
N LYS A 10 38.10 10.35 0.89
CA LYS A 10 37.32 11.57 1.00
C LYS A 10 36.82 12.05 -0.37
N ASN A 11 35.66 12.71 -0.32
CA ASN A 11 35.05 13.61 -1.32
C ASN A 11 34.21 12.97 -2.45
N SER A 12 32.92 12.79 -2.19
CA SER A 12 31.89 12.96 -3.22
C SER A 12 30.59 13.49 -2.62
N LYS A 13 30.08 14.56 -3.24
CA LYS A 13 28.79 15.21 -2.96
C LYS A 13 27.63 14.35 -3.51
N ASP A 14 27.50 13.10 -3.07
CA ASP A 14 26.44 12.17 -3.52
C ASP A 14 25.74 11.45 -2.36
N SER A 15 25.29 12.21 -1.34
CA SER A 15 24.48 11.70 -0.24
C SER A 15 22.99 12.06 -0.40
N ALA A 16 22.45 11.94 -1.62
CA ALA A 16 20.99 12.03 -1.85
C ALA A 16 20.22 10.81 -1.29
N SER A 17 20.90 9.76 -0.81
CA SER A 17 20.30 8.75 0.05
C SER A 17 20.71 8.97 1.50
N GLN A 18 20.23 10.06 2.10
CA GLN A 18 20.26 10.22 3.54
C GLN A 18 19.70 8.94 4.18
N ASN A 19 20.52 8.26 4.97
CA ASN A 19 20.00 7.29 5.92
C ASN A 19 18.91 8.02 6.72
N LEU A 20 17.65 7.59 6.56
CA LEU A 20 16.53 8.10 7.34
C LEU A 20 16.78 7.74 8.81
N ALA A 21 17.61 8.53 9.50
CA ALA A 21 18.06 8.29 10.86
C ALA A 21 16.88 8.16 11.83
N PHE A 22 15.77 8.84 11.53
CA PHE A 22 14.51 8.70 12.25
C PHE A 22 13.96 7.27 12.26
N LEU A 23 14.09 6.53 11.17
CA LEU A 23 13.60 5.15 11.08
C LEU A 23 14.52 4.17 11.84
N GLN A 24 15.81 4.46 12.01
CA GLN A 24 16.73 3.58 12.73
C GLN A 24 16.46 3.52 14.24
N ASN A 25 15.77 4.53 14.79
CA ASN A 25 15.40 4.58 16.21
C ASN A 25 14.33 3.54 16.60
N PHE A 26 13.66 2.91 15.63
CA PHE A 26 12.65 1.86 15.86
C PHE A 26 13.24 0.44 15.87
N GLY A 27 14.56 0.31 15.99
CA GLY A 27 15.26 -0.98 15.99
C GLY A 27 15.12 -1.72 14.65
N MET A 28 15.09 -3.06 14.71
CA MET A 28 15.11 -3.92 13.52
C MET A 28 13.92 -3.67 12.58
N LEU A 29 12.74 -3.34 13.11
CA LEU A 29 11.55 -3.02 12.30
C LEU A 29 11.75 -1.75 11.47
N GLY A 30 12.36 -0.74 12.09
CA GLY A 30 12.69 0.52 11.45
C GLY A 30 13.74 0.39 10.34
N GLU A 31 14.72 -0.49 10.54
CA GLU A 31 15.70 -0.84 9.51
C GLU A 31 15.02 -1.49 8.29
N TRP A 32 14.10 -2.43 8.50
CA TRP A 32 13.31 -3.04 7.43
C TRP A 32 12.41 -2.03 6.70
N ALA A 33 11.73 -1.16 7.44
CA ALA A 33 10.93 -0.09 6.82
C ALA A 33 11.81 0.86 5.98
N ASN A 34 13.02 1.18 6.45
CA ASN A 34 13.97 2.01 5.71
C ASN A 34 14.45 1.31 4.42
N LEU A 35 14.68 -0.01 4.46
CA LEU A 35 15.00 -0.80 3.25
C LEU A 35 13.86 -0.75 2.23
N GLU A 36 12.61 -0.88 2.67
CA GLU A 36 11.44 -0.80 1.79
C GLU A 36 11.29 0.60 1.17
N VAL A 37 11.48 1.68 1.95
CA VAL A 37 11.48 3.06 1.43
C VAL A 37 12.62 3.28 0.43
N LYS A 38 13.83 2.82 0.74
CA LYS A 38 14.98 2.90 -0.18
C LYS A 38 14.70 2.13 -1.47
N LEU A 39 14.06 0.96 -1.40
CA LEU A 39 13.66 0.20 -2.59
C LEU A 39 12.72 1.03 -3.47
N ILE A 40 11.71 1.67 -2.87
CA ILE A 40 10.76 2.50 -3.62
C ILE A 40 11.48 3.66 -4.33
N LEU A 41 12.34 4.38 -3.62
CA LEU A 41 12.98 5.59 -4.13
C LEU A 41 14.10 5.32 -5.13
N ARG A 42 14.86 4.22 -4.96
CA ARG A 42 16.01 3.88 -5.82
C ARG A 42 15.60 3.28 -7.17
N ASN A 43 14.42 2.65 -7.27
CA ASN A 43 14.00 1.96 -8.49
C ASN A 43 12.99 2.77 -9.29
N LYS A 44 13.27 2.99 -10.59
CA LYS A 44 12.42 3.78 -11.50
C LYS A 44 10.97 3.29 -11.53
N ARG A 45 10.75 1.97 -11.51
CA ARG A 45 9.41 1.36 -11.60
C ARG A 45 8.57 1.63 -10.35
N THR A 46 9.09 1.37 -9.16
CA THR A 46 8.37 1.62 -7.90
C THR A 46 8.22 3.10 -7.60
N ARG A 47 9.24 3.90 -7.94
CA ARG A 47 9.17 5.37 -7.85
C ARG A 47 8.08 5.93 -8.77
N SER A 48 7.93 5.37 -9.97
CA SER A 48 6.84 5.74 -10.89
C SER A 48 5.47 5.48 -10.27
N LEU A 49 5.27 4.36 -9.57
CA LEU A 49 4.01 4.09 -8.87
C LEU A 49 3.73 5.09 -7.74
N LEU A 50 4.77 5.52 -7.01
CA LEU A 50 4.65 6.57 -6.01
C LEU A 50 4.27 7.92 -6.64
N MET A 51 4.92 8.29 -7.75
CA MET A 51 4.59 9.52 -8.50
C MET A 51 3.18 9.46 -9.08
N LEU A 52 2.77 8.32 -9.63
CA LEU A 52 1.42 8.10 -10.15
C LEU A 52 0.39 8.26 -9.04
N SER A 53 0.67 7.71 -7.86
CA SER A 53 -0.18 7.86 -6.67
C SER A 53 -0.31 9.32 -6.24
N ALA A 54 0.81 10.08 -6.26
CA ALA A 54 0.80 11.51 -5.98
C ALA A 54 0.01 12.30 -7.04
N PHE A 55 0.12 11.93 -8.32
CA PHE A 55 -0.66 12.55 -9.39
C PHE A 55 -2.16 12.28 -9.22
N PHE A 56 -2.55 11.06 -8.85
CA PHE A 56 -3.94 10.70 -8.59
C PHE A 56 -4.54 11.33 -7.34
N LEU A 57 -3.73 11.96 -6.46
CA LEU A 57 -4.31 12.83 -5.42
C LEU A 57 -5.16 13.92 -6.07
N PHE A 58 -4.66 14.59 -7.12
CA PHE A 58 -5.38 15.66 -7.83
C PHE A 58 -6.69 15.20 -8.50
N TYR A 59 -6.89 13.88 -8.66
CA TYR A 59 -8.11 13.33 -9.24
C TYR A 59 -9.37 13.75 -8.47
N GLY A 60 -9.25 13.98 -7.16
CA GLY A 60 -10.36 14.49 -6.33
C GLY A 60 -10.88 15.86 -6.78
N LEU A 61 -10.02 16.74 -7.33
CA LEU A 61 -10.42 18.08 -7.79
C LEU A 61 -11.45 18.02 -8.92
N ILE A 62 -11.39 17.00 -9.77
CA ILE A 62 -12.31 16.84 -10.90
C ILE A 62 -13.73 16.55 -10.40
N PHE A 63 -13.87 15.83 -9.27
CA PHE A 63 -15.17 15.41 -8.76
C PHE A 63 -15.74 16.36 -7.71
N TYR A 64 -14.90 16.87 -6.81
CA TYR A 64 -15.35 17.73 -5.71
C TYR A 64 -15.72 19.14 -6.18
N THR A 65 -15.30 19.55 -7.37
CA THR A 65 -15.76 20.81 -8.00
C THR A 65 -17.21 20.74 -8.48
N ASN A 66 -17.75 19.56 -8.72
CA ASN A 66 -19.12 19.39 -9.18
C ASN A 66 -20.04 19.04 -8.00
N LYS A 67 -20.93 19.97 -7.66
CA LYS A 67 -21.86 19.87 -6.52
C LYS A 67 -22.79 18.67 -6.61
N THR A 68 -23.15 18.24 -7.82
CA THR A 68 -24.00 17.05 -8.02
C THR A 68 -23.39 15.82 -7.36
N TYR A 69 -22.10 15.54 -7.60
CA TYR A 69 -21.45 14.38 -6.99
C TYR A 69 -21.29 14.51 -5.47
N THR A 70 -21.14 15.74 -4.97
CA THR A 70 -20.90 16.00 -3.55
C THR A 70 -22.18 15.89 -2.71
N GLU A 71 -23.34 16.21 -3.29
CA GLU A 71 -24.61 16.25 -2.55
C GLU A 71 -25.51 15.04 -2.83
N SER A 72 -25.57 14.56 -4.07
CA SER A 72 -26.53 13.51 -4.46
C SER A 72 -25.95 12.09 -4.51
N LEU A 73 -24.62 11.93 -4.44
CA LEU A 73 -23.96 10.62 -4.58
C LEU A 73 -22.91 10.34 -3.48
N PRO A 74 -23.32 10.13 -2.21
CA PRO A 74 -22.39 9.82 -1.11
C PRO A 74 -21.56 8.56 -1.35
N GLY A 75 -22.13 7.56 -2.02
CA GLY A 75 -21.41 6.34 -2.40
C GLY A 75 -20.28 6.62 -3.40
N PHE A 76 -20.40 7.63 -4.25
CA PHE A 76 -19.34 8.03 -5.17
C PHE A 76 -18.22 8.80 -4.44
N LEU A 77 -18.56 9.65 -3.47
CA LEU A 77 -17.55 10.28 -2.60
C LEU A 77 -16.72 9.25 -1.85
N LEU A 78 -17.37 8.18 -1.37
CA LEU A 78 -16.68 7.07 -0.71
C LEU A 78 -15.68 6.39 -1.67
N PHE A 79 -16.07 6.13 -2.93
CA PHE A 79 -15.19 5.58 -3.95
C PHE A 79 -13.92 6.43 -4.11
N VAL A 80 -14.10 7.73 -4.33
CA VAL A 80 -13.00 8.67 -4.56
C VAL A 80 -12.09 8.73 -3.33
N ALA A 81 -12.65 8.77 -2.12
CA ALA A 81 -11.89 8.78 -0.88
C ALA A 81 -11.05 7.50 -0.67
N ILE A 82 -11.62 6.31 -0.92
CA ILE A 82 -10.90 5.02 -0.84
C ILE A 82 -9.78 4.99 -1.87
N PHE A 83 -10.07 5.42 -3.09
CA PHE A 83 -9.12 5.46 -4.18
C PHE A 83 -7.96 6.41 -3.86
N ILE A 84 -8.21 7.67 -3.51
CA ILE A 84 -7.17 8.67 -3.21
C ILE A 84 -6.26 8.22 -2.06
N THR A 85 -6.84 7.68 -0.99
CA THR A 85 -6.07 7.22 0.18
C THR A 85 -5.40 5.85 -0.02
N GLY A 86 -5.88 5.06 -1.00
CA GLY A 86 -5.47 3.67 -1.23
C GLY A 86 -4.75 3.43 -2.56
N ILE A 87 -4.60 4.41 -3.45
CA ILE A 87 -4.10 4.20 -4.81
C ILE A 87 -2.68 3.64 -4.84
N PHE A 88 -1.82 4.10 -3.93
CA PHE A 88 -0.47 3.56 -3.79
C PHE A 88 -0.53 2.10 -3.38
N MET A 89 -1.33 1.77 -2.37
CA MET A 89 -1.51 0.41 -1.89
C MET A 89 -2.07 -0.52 -2.98
N ILE A 90 -3.01 -0.03 -3.80
CA ILE A 90 -3.56 -0.80 -4.92
C ILE A 90 -2.48 -1.09 -5.97
N ASN A 91 -1.67 -0.11 -6.36
CA ASN A 91 -0.66 -0.30 -7.41
C ASN A 91 0.60 -1.02 -6.91
N TYR A 92 1.13 -0.60 -5.78
CA TYR A 92 2.35 -1.16 -5.20
C TYR A 92 2.09 -2.52 -4.54
N GLY A 93 0.95 -2.66 -3.86
CA GLY A 93 0.60 -3.84 -3.07
C GLY A 93 0.42 -5.10 -3.90
N GLN A 94 0.04 -5.00 -5.17
CA GLN A 94 -0.10 -6.18 -6.06
C GLN A 94 1.20 -6.94 -6.25
N PHE A 95 2.32 -6.22 -6.22
CA PHE A 95 3.66 -6.76 -6.42
C PHE A 95 4.46 -6.75 -5.12
N LEU A 96 3.79 -6.62 -3.96
CA LEU A 96 4.42 -6.35 -2.68
C LEU A 96 5.57 -7.30 -2.31
N PHE A 97 5.44 -8.59 -2.64
CA PHE A 97 6.49 -9.59 -2.46
C PHE A 97 7.39 -9.74 -3.70
N SER A 98 6.83 -9.49 -4.89
CA SER A 98 7.56 -9.52 -6.17
C SER A 98 8.64 -8.45 -6.28
N TRP A 99 8.50 -7.30 -5.63
CA TRP A 99 9.52 -6.24 -5.63
C TRP A 99 10.88 -6.69 -5.09
N GLN A 100 10.90 -7.71 -4.25
CA GLN A 100 12.11 -8.29 -3.67
C GLN A 100 12.37 -9.71 -4.18
N SER A 101 11.78 -10.12 -5.31
CA SER A 101 11.87 -11.50 -5.79
C SER A 101 13.30 -12.01 -5.93
N ASN A 102 14.23 -11.15 -6.39
CA ASN A 102 15.65 -11.51 -6.57
C ASN A 102 16.38 -11.82 -5.25
N HIS A 103 15.90 -11.30 -4.13
CA HIS A 103 16.51 -11.49 -2.81
C HIS A 103 15.61 -12.33 -1.88
N PHE A 104 14.51 -12.87 -2.38
CA PHE A 104 13.53 -13.56 -1.56
C PHE A 104 14.11 -14.83 -0.92
N ASP A 105 14.93 -15.58 -1.66
CA ASP A 105 15.64 -16.77 -1.15
C ASP A 105 16.62 -16.41 -0.01
N PHE A 106 17.22 -15.23 -0.06
CA PHE A 106 18.06 -14.71 1.03
C PHE A 106 17.23 -14.36 2.27
N THR A 107 16.05 -13.77 2.08
CA THR A 107 15.11 -13.49 3.18
C THR A 107 14.63 -14.77 3.87
N LEU A 108 14.53 -15.90 3.15
CA LEU A 108 14.13 -17.19 3.72
C LEU A 108 15.23 -17.92 4.50
N THR A 109 16.50 -17.62 4.23
CA THR A 109 17.66 -18.30 4.86
C THR A 109 18.22 -17.54 6.06
N ARG A 110 17.91 -16.24 6.18
CA ARG A 110 18.30 -15.45 7.35
C ARG A 110 17.46 -15.81 8.59
N PRO A 111 18.00 -15.59 9.82
CA PRO A 111 17.27 -15.75 11.07
C PRO A 111 16.21 -14.65 11.31
N VAL A 112 15.77 -13.96 10.25
CA VAL A 112 14.79 -12.88 10.34
C VAL A 112 13.41 -13.52 10.43
N SER A 113 12.60 -13.07 11.39
CA SER A 113 11.24 -13.57 11.49
C SER A 113 10.42 -13.10 10.28
N LEU A 114 9.73 -14.02 9.61
CA LEU A 114 8.76 -13.66 8.57
C LEU A 114 7.67 -12.71 9.10
N ALA A 115 7.46 -12.68 10.42
CA ALA A 115 6.63 -11.71 11.11
C ALA A 115 7.11 -10.27 10.85
N GLN A 116 8.40 -10.00 11.01
CA GLN A 116 8.98 -8.67 10.78
C GLN A 116 8.89 -8.23 9.31
N VAL A 117 9.02 -9.16 8.36
CA VAL A 117 8.85 -8.86 6.93
C VAL A 117 7.41 -8.48 6.60
N VAL A 118 6.43 -9.15 7.21
CA VAL A 118 5.00 -8.80 7.07
C VAL A 118 4.72 -7.45 7.74
N GLU A 119 5.27 -7.23 8.93
CA GLU A 119 5.05 -6.02 9.70
C GLU A 119 5.67 -4.78 9.04
N SER A 120 6.87 -4.88 8.46
CA SER A 120 7.50 -3.77 7.73
C SER A 120 6.66 -3.34 6.52
N LYS A 121 6.10 -4.31 5.79
CA LYS A 121 5.21 -4.08 4.65
C LYS A 121 3.90 -3.43 5.08
N TYR A 122 3.33 -3.86 6.19
CA TYR A 122 2.16 -3.23 6.80
C TYR A 122 2.43 -1.76 7.10
N TRP A 123 3.51 -1.46 7.83
CA TRP A 123 3.85 -0.08 8.21
C TRP A 123 4.18 0.81 7.01
N LEU A 124 4.81 0.26 5.97
CA LEU A 124 5.04 1.00 4.72
C LEU A 124 3.73 1.44 4.07
N LEU A 125 2.79 0.50 3.90
CA LEU A 125 1.50 0.79 3.28
C LEU A 125 0.68 1.76 4.13
N CYS A 126 0.68 1.56 5.45
CA CYS A 126 0.00 2.45 6.39
C CYS A 126 0.58 3.85 6.36
N GLY A 127 1.91 3.99 6.40
CA GLY A 127 2.59 5.28 6.37
C GLY A 127 2.26 6.08 5.11
N ILE A 128 2.27 5.43 3.94
CA ILE A 128 1.93 6.10 2.68
C ILE A 128 0.44 6.45 2.62
N THR A 129 -0.46 5.59 3.11
CA THR A 129 -1.90 5.92 3.21
C THR A 129 -2.14 7.11 4.14
N VAL A 130 -1.45 7.21 5.28
CA VAL A 130 -1.53 8.38 6.16
C VAL A 130 -1.03 9.64 5.45
N ILE A 131 0.08 9.56 4.71
CA ILE A 131 0.58 10.68 3.90
C ILE A 131 -0.47 11.10 2.86
N CYS A 132 -1.06 10.15 2.12
CA CYS A 132 -2.12 10.44 1.15
C CYS A 132 -3.34 11.07 1.82
N PHE A 133 -3.74 10.62 3.01
CA PHE A 133 -4.83 11.23 3.78
C PHE A 133 -4.50 12.67 4.19
N VAL A 134 -3.30 12.92 4.73
CA VAL A 134 -2.85 14.27 5.11
C VAL A 134 -2.83 15.19 3.89
N LEU A 135 -2.33 14.72 2.75
CA LEU A 135 -2.33 15.47 1.50
C LEU A 135 -3.74 15.68 0.92
N SER A 136 -4.73 14.89 1.34
CA SER A 136 -6.14 15.06 0.94
C SER A 136 -6.91 16.04 1.82
N ILE A 137 -6.35 16.48 2.96
CA ILE A 137 -6.99 17.46 3.89
C ILE A 137 -7.43 18.76 3.18
N PRO A 138 -6.69 19.34 2.22
CA PRO A 138 -7.14 20.53 1.50
C PRO A 138 -8.53 20.39 0.85
N TYR A 139 -9.01 19.16 0.59
CA TYR A 139 -10.37 18.93 0.09
C TYR A 139 -11.48 19.31 1.07
N VAL A 140 -11.17 19.59 2.34
CA VAL A 140 -12.09 20.25 3.30
C VAL A 140 -12.73 21.49 2.71
N TYR A 141 -12.03 22.23 1.84
CA TYR A 141 -12.56 23.42 1.17
C TYR A 141 -13.89 23.16 0.45
N PHE A 142 -14.09 21.95 -0.09
CA PHE A 142 -15.33 21.55 -0.77
C PHE A 142 -16.41 21.02 0.17
N GLY A 143 -16.09 20.81 1.46
CA GLY A 143 -17.05 20.44 2.50
C GLY A 143 -16.49 19.50 3.57
N TRP A 144 -16.96 19.67 4.81
CA TRP A 144 -16.58 18.83 5.95
C TRP A 144 -16.89 17.34 5.76
N LYS A 145 -17.95 17.02 5.03
CA LYS A 145 -18.31 15.63 4.70
C LYS A 145 -17.20 14.92 3.93
N ILE A 146 -16.48 15.63 3.07
CA ILE A 146 -15.41 15.07 2.25
C ILE A 146 -14.25 14.64 3.15
N LEU A 147 -13.84 15.48 4.10
CA LEU A 147 -12.80 15.13 5.07
C LEU A 147 -13.18 13.90 5.90
N LEU A 148 -14.40 13.86 6.43
CA LEU A 148 -14.87 12.72 7.22
C LEU A 148 -14.89 11.43 6.39
N THR A 149 -15.25 11.53 5.11
CA THR A 149 -15.23 10.39 4.18
C THR A 149 -13.80 9.93 3.90
N HIS A 150 -12.84 10.85 3.70
CA HIS A 150 -11.42 10.51 3.56
C HIS A 150 -10.85 9.88 4.82
N LEU A 151 -11.26 10.36 6.00
CA LEU A 151 -10.84 9.77 7.27
C LEU A 151 -11.38 8.34 7.41
N ALA A 152 -12.67 8.13 7.15
CA ALA A 152 -13.29 6.80 7.17
C ALA A 152 -12.62 5.85 6.18
N ALA A 153 -12.34 6.33 4.96
CA ALA A 153 -11.65 5.57 3.92
C ALA A 153 -10.20 5.23 4.30
N ALA A 154 -9.45 6.19 4.86
CA ALA A 154 -8.08 5.97 5.32
C ALA A 154 -8.03 4.95 6.46
N LEU A 155 -8.93 5.05 7.44
CA LEU A 155 -9.06 4.09 8.54
C LEU A 155 -9.38 2.69 8.02
N PHE A 156 -10.32 2.58 7.07
CA PHE A 156 -10.65 1.30 6.46
C PHE A 156 -9.48 0.73 5.65
N ASN A 157 -8.75 1.60 4.93
CA ASN A 157 -7.60 1.20 4.15
C ASN A 157 -6.51 0.58 5.04
N ILE A 158 -6.12 1.29 6.10
CA ILE A 158 -5.10 0.87 7.07
C ILE A 158 -5.56 -0.35 7.90
N GLY A 159 -6.84 -0.37 8.28
CA GLY A 159 -7.40 -1.40 9.17
C GLY A 159 -7.75 -2.72 8.48
N ILE A 160 -8.17 -2.69 7.21
CA ILE A 160 -8.65 -3.87 6.49
C ILE A 160 -7.94 -4.05 5.15
N ASN A 161 -7.96 -3.05 4.27
CA ASN A 161 -7.49 -3.26 2.90
C ASN A 161 -6.00 -3.57 2.79
N VAL A 162 -5.16 -3.06 3.69
CA VAL A 162 -3.75 -3.44 3.78
C VAL A 162 -3.62 -4.96 3.94
N PHE A 163 -4.43 -5.59 4.79
CA PHE A 163 -4.40 -7.04 4.94
C PHE A 163 -4.95 -7.76 3.71
N VAL A 164 -6.04 -7.25 3.11
CA VAL A 164 -6.59 -7.82 1.87
C VAL A 164 -5.52 -7.86 0.78
N ILE A 165 -4.87 -6.73 0.51
CA ILE A 165 -3.87 -6.64 -0.56
C ILE A 165 -2.63 -7.49 -0.24
N MET A 166 -2.16 -7.49 1.00
CA MET A 166 -1.02 -8.32 1.41
C MET A 166 -1.28 -9.81 1.17
N ASN A 167 -2.50 -10.27 1.45
CA ASN A 167 -2.88 -11.66 1.24
C ASN A 167 -3.07 -11.99 -0.24
N LEU A 168 -3.66 -11.08 -1.03
CA LEU A 168 -3.78 -11.24 -2.48
C LEU A 168 -2.41 -11.26 -3.18
N ALA A 169 -1.46 -10.45 -2.72
CA ALA A 169 -0.10 -10.41 -3.26
C ALA A 169 0.67 -11.74 -3.08
N MET A 170 0.23 -12.61 -2.17
CA MET A 170 0.79 -13.95 -2.00
C MET A 170 0.19 -14.99 -2.98
N TRP A 171 -0.85 -14.62 -3.74
CA TRP A 171 -1.46 -15.48 -4.75
C TRP A 171 -0.81 -15.27 -6.12
N ASN A 172 -0.07 -16.28 -6.58
CA ASN A 172 0.66 -16.30 -7.85
C ASN A 172 1.62 -15.11 -8.06
N PRO A 173 2.58 -14.87 -7.15
CA PRO A 173 3.52 -13.78 -7.30
C PRO A 173 4.45 -14.07 -8.48
N LYS A 174 4.52 -13.12 -9.41
CA LYS A 174 5.42 -13.19 -10.57
C LYS A 174 6.78 -12.58 -10.22
N LYS A 175 7.85 -13.12 -10.79
CA LYS A 175 9.18 -12.53 -10.66
C LYS A 175 9.20 -11.15 -11.30
N ILE A 176 9.79 -10.17 -10.63
CA ILE A 176 10.03 -8.85 -11.21
C ILE A 176 11.50 -8.54 -11.12
N ASP A 177 12.15 -8.49 -12.27
CA ASP A 177 13.52 -8.01 -12.37
C ASP A 177 13.51 -6.48 -12.46
N LEU A 178 14.06 -5.82 -11.43
CA LEU A 178 14.18 -4.36 -11.35
C LEU A 178 15.38 -3.82 -12.15
N THR A 179 16.28 -4.70 -12.61
CA THR A 179 17.49 -4.32 -13.37
C THR A 179 17.25 -4.23 -14.89
N LYS A 180 16.19 -4.84 -15.41
CA LYS A 180 15.84 -4.79 -16.85
C LYS A 180 14.98 -3.57 -17.19
N SER A 181 15.26 -2.97 -18.36
CA SER A 181 14.54 -1.78 -18.86
C SER A 181 13.04 -2.04 -19.04
N SER A 182 12.22 -1.11 -18.56
CA SER A 182 10.76 -1.17 -18.44
C SER A 182 9.98 -1.36 -19.76
N MET A 183 10.59 -1.17 -20.93
CA MET A 183 9.88 -1.11 -22.21
C MET A 183 9.55 -2.49 -22.82
N MET A 184 10.20 -3.58 -22.39
CA MET A 184 10.03 -4.90 -23.02
C MET A 184 9.02 -5.82 -22.30
N ASN A 185 8.42 -5.40 -21.18
CA ASN A 185 7.67 -6.30 -20.28
C ASN A 185 6.19 -5.94 -20.07
N HIS A 186 5.55 -5.30 -21.06
CA HIS A 186 4.13 -4.89 -21.00
C HIS A 186 3.12 -5.97 -21.42
N GLN A 187 3.56 -7.18 -21.80
CA GLN A 187 2.63 -8.24 -22.19
C GLN A 187 1.83 -8.76 -20.98
N GLY A 188 0.52 -8.49 -20.96
CA GLY A 188 -0.42 -9.07 -20.00
C GLY A 188 -0.50 -8.40 -18.62
N VAL A 189 0.17 -7.26 -18.41
CA VAL A 189 0.18 -6.57 -17.11
C VAL A 189 -1.10 -5.74 -16.89
N GLY A 190 -1.83 -5.32 -17.92
CA GLY A 190 -3.00 -4.44 -17.73
C GLY A 190 -4.17 -5.08 -16.96
N ALA A 191 -4.73 -6.17 -17.48
CA ALA A 191 -6.01 -6.71 -16.99
C ALA A 191 -5.92 -7.36 -15.60
N ALA A 192 -4.88 -8.18 -15.35
CA ALA A 192 -4.71 -8.86 -14.07
C ALA A 192 -4.46 -7.89 -12.90
N GLN A 193 -3.84 -6.73 -13.18
CA GLN A 193 -3.57 -5.69 -12.19
C GLN A 193 -4.86 -4.98 -11.78
N TRP A 194 -5.72 -4.62 -12.72
CA TRP A 194 -7.01 -4.03 -12.38
C TRP A 194 -7.89 -4.99 -11.57
N ILE A 195 -7.86 -6.29 -11.89
CA ILE A 195 -8.63 -7.31 -11.15
C ILE A 195 -8.26 -7.35 -9.67
N MET A 196 -6.98 -7.24 -9.31
CA MET A 196 -6.55 -7.24 -7.90
C MET A 196 -6.91 -5.95 -7.14
N GLY A 197 -7.15 -4.84 -7.83
CA GLY A 197 -7.60 -3.59 -7.22
C GLY A 197 -9.10 -3.58 -6.86
N ILE A 198 -9.90 -4.39 -7.56
CA ILE A 198 -11.36 -4.47 -7.37
C ILE A 198 -11.72 -4.83 -5.91
N PRO A 199 -11.15 -5.88 -5.27
CA PRO A 199 -11.46 -6.21 -3.89
C PRO A 199 -11.23 -5.05 -2.90
N VAL A 200 -10.17 -4.26 -3.12
CA VAL A 200 -9.84 -3.11 -2.25
C VAL A 200 -10.84 -1.97 -2.41
N LEU A 201 -11.32 -1.74 -3.63
CA LEU A 201 -12.31 -0.70 -3.91
C LEU A 201 -13.72 -1.10 -3.48
N LEU A 202 -14.07 -2.39 -3.60
CA LEU A 202 -15.40 -2.89 -3.29
C LEU A 202 -15.58 -3.30 -1.82
N SER A 203 -14.52 -3.71 -1.12
CA SER A 203 -14.62 -4.15 0.28
C SER A 203 -15.33 -3.18 1.22
N PRO A 204 -15.23 -1.84 1.09
CA PRO A 204 -15.91 -0.94 2.01
C PRO A 204 -17.42 -0.86 1.70
N TYR A 205 -17.82 -1.15 0.46
CA TYR A 205 -19.22 -1.17 0.05
C TYR A 205 -20.02 -2.29 0.73
N LEU A 206 -19.36 -3.38 1.14
CA LEU A 206 -20.01 -4.42 1.95
C LEU A 206 -20.58 -3.85 3.26
N PHE A 207 -19.94 -2.82 3.80
CA PHE A 207 -20.37 -2.17 5.05
C PHE A 207 -21.20 -0.91 4.79
N TYR A 208 -20.99 -0.22 3.67
CA TYR A 208 -21.75 0.99 3.31
C TYR A 208 -23.15 0.68 2.73
N LEU A 209 -23.28 -0.34 1.86
CA LEU A 209 -24.52 -0.61 1.11
C LEU A 209 -25.75 -0.87 2.00
N PRO A 210 -25.68 -1.65 3.09
CA PRO A 210 -26.86 -1.89 3.95
C PRO A 210 -27.50 -0.60 4.48
N PHE A 211 -26.67 0.36 4.87
CA PHE A 211 -27.14 1.67 5.36
C PHE A 211 -27.60 2.57 4.22
N SER A 212 -26.93 2.52 3.06
CA SER A 212 -27.29 3.32 1.89
C SER A 212 -28.67 2.93 1.34
N ILE A 213 -28.98 1.63 1.26
CA ILE A 213 -30.27 1.13 0.77
C ILE A 213 -31.40 1.48 1.75
N ALA A 214 -31.10 1.54 3.05
CA ALA A 214 -32.03 1.98 4.09
C ALA A 214 -32.24 3.51 4.15
N GLY A 215 -31.63 4.29 3.25
CA GLY A 215 -31.74 5.75 3.22
C GLY A 215 -30.77 6.50 4.16
N TYR A 216 -29.89 5.78 4.87
CA TYR A 216 -28.97 6.34 5.86
C TYR A 216 -27.52 6.35 5.37
N ALA A 217 -27.27 6.93 4.18
CA ALA A 217 -25.95 6.91 3.53
C ALA A 217 -24.80 7.46 4.42
N ASN A 218 -25.05 8.51 5.20
CA ASN A 218 -24.04 9.07 6.12
C ASN A 218 -23.65 8.07 7.22
N TRP A 219 -24.60 7.29 7.73
CA TRP A 219 -24.32 6.21 8.69
C TRP A 219 -23.51 5.09 8.06
N GLY A 220 -23.67 4.84 6.75
CA GLY A 220 -22.82 3.91 6.01
C GLY A 220 -21.35 4.32 5.99
N ILE A 221 -21.06 5.61 5.82
CA ILE A 221 -19.68 6.14 5.86
C ILE A 221 -19.08 5.97 7.26
N ILE A 222 -19.88 6.26 8.30
CA ILE A 222 -19.47 6.06 9.70
C ILE A 222 -19.19 4.57 9.96
N ALA A 223 -20.05 3.67 9.48
CA ALA A 223 -19.87 2.23 9.62
C ALA A 223 -18.54 1.76 8.99
N VAL A 224 -18.20 2.27 7.80
CA VAL A 224 -16.89 2.01 7.17
C VAL A 224 -15.74 2.46 8.06
N GLY A 225 -15.80 3.67 8.61
CA GLY A 225 -14.78 4.17 9.54
C GLY A 225 -14.66 3.32 10.81
N VAL A 226 -15.79 2.93 11.42
CA VAL A 226 -15.83 2.06 12.60
C VAL A 226 -15.21 0.70 12.31
N VAL A 227 -15.55 0.10 11.18
CA VAL A 227 -14.97 -1.18 10.75
C VAL A 227 -13.45 -1.07 10.51
N GLY A 228 -12.99 0.06 9.97
CA GLY A 228 -11.55 0.36 9.89
C GLY A 228 -10.87 0.42 11.25
N ILE A 229 -11.49 1.06 12.24
CA ILE A 229 -11.00 1.11 13.63
C ILE A 229 -10.97 -0.29 14.25
N ILE A 230 -12.02 -1.09 14.05
CA ILE A 230 -12.06 -2.49 14.49
C ILE A 230 -10.88 -3.27 13.90
N GLY A 231 -10.61 -3.11 12.60
CA GLY A 231 -9.44 -3.71 11.94
C GLY A 231 -8.12 -3.30 12.59
N LEU A 232 -7.97 -2.02 12.95
CA LEU A 232 -6.79 -1.51 13.66
C LEU A 232 -6.63 -2.08 15.07
N VAL A 233 -7.73 -2.28 15.81
CA VAL A 233 -7.73 -2.93 17.13
C VAL A 233 -7.29 -4.38 17.00
N PHE A 234 -7.76 -5.10 15.98
CA PHE A 234 -7.38 -6.48 15.71
C PHE A 234 -6.08 -6.65 14.90
N ARG A 235 -5.31 -5.57 14.68
CA ARG A 235 -4.10 -5.59 13.83
C ARG A 235 -3.12 -6.70 14.18
N THR A 236 -2.90 -6.96 15.47
CA THR A 236 -1.91 -7.97 15.92
C THR A 236 -2.33 -9.37 15.49
N LYS A 237 -3.63 -9.69 15.59
CA LYS A 237 -4.17 -10.97 15.12
C LYS A 237 -4.12 -11.07 13.59
N LEU A 238 -4.50 -10.02 12.88
CA LEU A 238 -4.47 -9.98 11.42
C LEU A 238 -3.04 -10.09 10.86
N LEU A 239 -2.06 -9.45 11.50
CA LEU A 239 -0.64 -9.61 11.20
C LEU A 239 -0.21 -11.06 11.42
N SER A 240 -0.50 -11.67 12.58
CA SER A 240 -0.13 -13.06 12.84
C SER A 240 -0.71 -14.05 11.82
N LEU A 241 -1.96 -13.81 11.38
CA LEU A 241 -2.64 -14.62 10.39
C LEU A 241 -2.01 -14.45 9.01
N THR A 242 -1.66 -13.21 8.64
CA THR A 242 -0.95 -12.91 7.40
C THR A 242 0.47 -13.51 7.40
N THR A 243 1.18 -13.47 8.54
CA THR A 243 2.47 -14.14 8.72
C THR A 243 2.37 -15.65 8.58
N LYS A 244 1.37 -16.28 9.19
CA LYS A 244 1.14 -17.73 9.05
C LYS A 244 0.91 -18.12 7.60
N ARG A 245 0.08 -17.36 6.87
CA ARG A 245 -0.14 -17.57 5.43
C ARG A 245 1.13 -17.40 4.61
N LEU A 246 1.96 -16.41 4.92
CA LEU A 246 3.27 -16.24 4.27
C LEU A 246 4.18 -17.45 4.55
N GLN A 247 4.22 -17.95 5.78
CA GLN A 247 4.99 -19.14 6.15
C GLN A 247 4.55 -20.37 5.38
N GLU A 248 3.24 -20.60 5.25
CA GLU A 248 2.67 -21.73 4.48
C GLU A 248 3.00 -21.61 2.99
N ARG A 249 2.98 -20.40 2.43
CA ARG A 249 3.18 -20.17 0.99
C ARG A 249 4.63 -19.91 0.58
N ARG A 250 5.56 -19.72 1.53
CA ARG A 250 6.93 -19.27 1.26
C ARG A 250 7.64 -20.06 0.17
N TYR A 251 7.47 -21.37 0.14
CA TYR A 251 8.11 -22.25 -0.86
C TYR A 251 7.45 -22.14 -2.23
N ALA A 252 6.12 -22.01 -2.29
CA ALA A 252 5.41 -21.79 -3.55
C ALA A 252 5.78 -20.42 -4.15
N ILE A 253 5.92 -19.40 -3.32
CA ILE A 253 6.36 -18.06 -3.73
C ILE A 253 7.80 -18.11 -4.27
N ALA A 254 8.72 -18.73 -3.53
CA ALA A 254 10.12 -18.88 -3.96
C ALA A 254 10.22 -19.69 -5.26
N ALA A 255 9.48 -20.79 -5.39
CA ALA A 255 9.43 -21.58 -6.62
C ALA A 255 8.87 -20.76 -7.80
N GLY A 256 7.84 -19.94 -7.56
CA GLY A 256 7.31 -19.02 -8.56
C GLY A 256 8.35 -18.02 -9.07
N PHE A 257 9.21 -17.50 -8.19
CA PHE A 257 10.29 -16.58 -8.57
C PHE A 257 11.46 -17.24 -9.31
N ARG A 258 11.58 -18.58 -9.25
CA ARG A 258 12.65 -19.33 -9.95
C ARG A 258 12.23 -19.85 -11.33
N LYS A 259 10.93 -19.92 -11.62
CA LYS A 259 10.40 -20.48 -12.88
C LYS A 259 10.52 -19.55 -14.10
N ASP A 260 11.00 -18.30 -13.92
CA ASP A 260 11.18 -17.28 -14.96
C ASP A 260 12.64 -16.81 -15.09
#